data_AF-A0A970Q6T7-F1
#
_entry.id   AF-A0A970Q6T7-F1
#
_cell.length_a   1.000
_cell.length_b   1.000
_cell.length_c   1.000
_cell.angle_alpha   90.00
_cell.angle_beta   90.00
_cell.angle_gamma   90.00
#
_symmetry.space_group_name_H-M   'P 1'
#
loop_
_entity.id
_entity.type
_entity.pdbx_description
1 polymer ?
#
loop_
_entity_poly.entity_id
_entity_poly.type
_entity_poly.pdbx_seq_one_letter_code
_entity_poly.pdbx_strand_id
1 'polypeptide(L)'
;MAERRSPEGAWQAVQLARHQDRPQTLDYITQTLPDFLELRGDRLHGDDRAVIGGLAGLGKRRIVLIGHQKGHTLAERQEHSFGMARPEGYRKAMRLAKLGEKFGLPVVTLVDTSGAYPGKDAEEGGQAGAIARSIELFANLEVPTVTVIIGEGGSGGALAMAVADRVLMLENSIFSVISPEGCAALVWRDAAEAPRAAAALRLVAADLLEIGLIDAVIPEPPGGAHTDHLATTRRVMHEVQLTLGELERIEPAERLRLRYEKYLRMGRYAVTNSK
;
A
#
# COMPACT_ATOMS: atom_id res chain seq x y z
N MET A 1 10.47 -2.23 -26.42
CA MET A 1 10.60 -1.52 -25.13
C MET A 1 9.62 -0.36 -25.21
N ALA A 2 8.66 -0.25 -24.29
CA ALA A 2 7.84 0.95 -24.22
C ALA A 2 8.76 2.17 -24.04
N GLU A 3 8.40 3.31 -24.65
CA GLU A 3 9.12 4.56 -24.42
C GLU A 3 9.14 4.85 -22.91
N ARG A 4 10.34 5.09 -22.36
CA ARG A 4 10.48 5.44 -20.95
C ARG A 4 9.69 6.73 -20.71
N ARG A 5 8.87 6.73 -19.67
CA ARG A 5 8.12 7.93 -19.24
C ARG A 5 9.10 9.09 -19.04
N SER A 6 8.73 10.28 -19.50
CA SER A 6 9.57 11.47 -19.32
C SER A 6 9.69 11.82 -17.82
N PRO A 7 10.79 12.49 -17.40
CA PRO A 7 10.93 13.02 -16.04
C PRO A 7 9.71 13.81 -15.57
N GLU A 8 9.15 14.66 -16.44
CA GLU A 8 7.99 15.50 -16.13
C GLU A 8 6.73 14.65 -15.90
N GLY A 9 6.49 13.65 -16.74
CA GLY A 9 5.33 12.76 -16.60
C GLY A 9 5.41 11.86 -15.35
N ALA A 10 6.62 11.39 -14.99
CA ALA A 10 6.81 10.65 -13.74
C ALA A 10 6.61 11.56 -12.52
N TRP A 11 7.11 12.79 -12.58
CA TRP A 11 6.96 13.77 -11.52
C TRP A 11 5.51 14.23 -11.33
N GLN A 12 4.76 14.42 -12.42
CA GLN A 12 3.34 14.75 -12.34
C GLN A 12 2.55 13.67 -11.59
N ALA A 13 2.84 12.38 -11.83
CA ALA A 13 2.22 11.29 -11.07
C ALA A 13 2.59 11.36 -9.57
N VAL A 14 3.85 11.67 -9.23
CA VAL A 14 4.27 11.90 -7.84
C VAL A 14 3.48 13.05 -7.20
N GLN A 15 3.30 14.16 -7.92
CA GLN A 15 2.53 15.31 -7.42
C GLN A 15 1.06 14.95 -7.20
N LEU A 16 0.45 14.17 -8.12
CA LEU A 16 -0.92 13.69 -8.00
C LEU A 16 -1.10 12.67 -6.87
N ALA A 17 -0.12 11.79 -6.64
CA ALA A 17 -0.10 10.86 -5.48
C ALA A 17 -0.04 11.61 -4.15
N ARG A 18 0.63 12.77 -4.13
CA ARG A 18 0.82 13.62 -2.95
C ARG A 18 -0.21 14.74 -2.82
N HIS A 19 -1.20 14.79 -3.71
CA HIS A 19 -2.21 15.84 -3.72
C HIS A 19 -2.92 15.92 -2.36
N GLN A 20 -3.10 17.13 -1.82
CA GLN A 20 -3.63 17.32 -0.46
C GLN A 20 -5.05 16.77 -0.30
N ASP A 21 -5.85 16.93 -1.37
CA ASP A 21 -7.22 16.42 -1.45
C ASP A 21 -7.31 15.01 -2.03
N ARG A 22 -6.20 14.27 -2.18
CA ARG A 22 -6.30 12.88 -2.64
C ARG A 22 -7.11 12.06 -1.61
N PRO A 23 -8.09 11.23 -2.02
CA PRO A 23 -8.90 10.45 -1.07
C PRO A 23 -8.02 9.48 -0.28
N GLN A 24 -8.23 9.46 1.03
CA GLN A 24 -7.48 8.68 2.03
C GLN A 24 -8.35 7.56 2.59
N THR A 25 -7.78 6.64 3.37
CA THR A 25 -8.48 5.44 3.90
C THR A 25 -9.86 5.76 4.50
N LEU A 26 -9.97 6.83 5.30
CA LEU A 26 -11.26 7.24 5.87
C LEU A 26 -12.30 7.68 4.82
N ASP A 27 -11.89 8.30 3.70
CA ASP A 27 -12.82 8.62 2.61
C ASP A 27 -13.43 7.36 1.99
N TYR A 28 -12.61 6.33 1.75
CA TYR A 28 -13.10 5.04 1.25
C TYR A 28 -14.08 4.44 2.24
N ILE A 29 -13.74 4.42 3.54
CA ILE A 29 -14.61 3.90 4.59
C ILE A 29 -15.96 4.64 4.60
N THR A 30 -15.94 5.96 4.73
CA THR A 30 -17.16 6.77 4.84
C THR A 30 -18.06 6.67 3.61
N GLN A 31 -17.48 6.56 2.41
CA GLN A 31 -18.26 6.57 1.17
C GLN A 31 -18.76 5.20 0.73
N THR A 32 -18.11 4.11 1.17
CA THR A 32 -18.37 2.77 0.61
C THR A 32 -18.62 1.67 1.65
N LEU A 33 -18.34 1.90 2.93
CA LEU A 33 -18.39 0.90 4.00
C LEU A 33 -19.22 1.40 5.21
N PRO A 34 -20.55 1.51 5.07
CA PRO A 34 -21.41 2.14 6.08
C PRO A 34 -21.48 1.39 7.41
N ASP A 35 -21.13 0.10 7.45
CA ASP A 35 -21.11 -0.76 8.63
C ASP A 35 -19.70 -0.97 9.19
N PHE A 36 -18.74 -0.13 8.81
CA PHE A 36 -17.36 -0.22 9.28
C PHE A 36 -17.26 -0.08 10.81
N LEU A 37 -16.68 -1.10 11.44
CA LEU A 37 -16.37 -1.13 12.86
C LEU A 37 -14.86 -1.05 13.05
N GLU A 38 -14.38 0.13 13.45
CA GLU A 38 -12.97 0.36 13.75
C GLU A 38 -12.50 -0.45 14.97
N LEU A 39 -11.33 -1.09 14.86
CA LEU A 39 -10.73 -1.90 15.92
C LEU A 39 -9.33 -1.38 16.28
N ARG A 40 -9.20 -0.80 17.48
CA ARG A 40 -8.01 -0.05 17.91
C ARG A 40 -6.98 -0.86 18.71
N GLY A 41 -5.76 -0.36 18.72
CA GLY A 41 -4.64 -0.81 19.56
C GLY A 41 -3.91 -2.05 19.05
N ASP A 42 -2.65 -2.21 19.44
CA ASP A 42 -1.82 -3.39 19.12
C ASP A 42 -1.82 -4.47 20.22
N ARG A 43 -2.40 -4.16 21.39
CA ARG A 43 -2.40 -4.98 22.62
C ARG A 43 -1.03 -5.12 23.30
N LEU A 44 -0.08 -4.26 22.97
CA LEU A 44 1.26 -4.26 23.55
C LEU A 44 1.68 -2.86 24.01
N HIS A 45 1.57 -1.85 23.15
CA HIS A 45 2.07 -0.51 23.41
C HIS A 45 1.01 0.57 23.23
N GLY A 46 0.28 0.58 22.11
CA GLY A 46 -0.57 1.72 21.78
C GLY A 46 -1.48 1.51 20.57
N ASP A 47 -2.23 2.57 20.26
CA ASP A 47 -3.07 2.68 19.07
C ASP A 47 -2.51 3.75 18.13
N ASP A 48 -1.68 3.34 17.17
CA ASP A 48 -1.14 4.26 16.17
C ASP A 48 -2.24 4.80 15.27
N ARG A 49 -2.37 6.12 15.22
CA ARG A 49 -3.36 6.81 14.38
C ARG A 49 -3.00 6.79 12.90
N ALA A 50 -1.73 6.59 12.54
CA ALA A 50 -1.29 6.50 11.14
C ALA A 50 -1.84 5.25 10.42
N VAL A 51 -2.30 4.24 11.18
CA VAL A 51 -2.94 3.03 10.64
C VAL A 51 -4.37 2.98 11.15
N ILE A 52 -5.35 2.82 10.28
CA ILE A 52 -6.76 2.58 10.64
C ILE A 52 -7.15 1.20 10.18
N GLY A 53 -8.02 0.52 10.91
CA GLY A 53 -8.51 -0.77 10.46
C GLY A 53 -9.62 -1.34 11.31
N GLY A 54 -10.34 -2.32 10.75
CA GLY A 54 -11.60 -2.77 11.32
C GLY A 54 -12.31 -3.81 10.46
N LEU A 55 -13.52 -4.15 10.88
CA LEU A 55 -14.41 -5.04 10.14
C LEU A 55 -15.33 -4.21 9.26
N ALA A 56 -15.62 -4.67 8.05
CA ALA A 56 -16.53 -3.99 7.13
C ALA A 56 -17.34 -4.98 6.30
N GLY A 57 -18.52 -4.57 5.85
CA GLY A 57 -19.24 -5.21 4.76
C GLY A 57 -18.77 -4.68 3.40
N LEU A 58 -18.41 -5.57 2.48
CA LEU A 58 -18.12 -5.24 1.08
C LEU A 58 -19.01 -6.09 0.17
N GLY A 59 -20.09 -5.49 -0.33
CA GLY A 59 -21.14 -6.21 -1.06
C GLY A 59 -21.81 -7.26 -0.17
N LYS A 60 -21.66 -8.54 -0.51
CA LYS A 60 -22.19 -9.67 0.28
C LYS A 60 -21.18 -10.27 1.25
N ARG A 61 -19.95 -9.74 1.29
CA ARG A 61 -18.84 -10.29 2.06
C ARG A 61 -18.57 -9.44 3.30
N ARG A 62 -17.97 -10.06 4.31
CA ARG A 62 -17.32 -9.35 5.40
C ARG A 62 -15.82 -9.40 5.19
N ILE A 63 -15.14 -8.29 5.40
CA ILE A 63 -13.69 -8.16 5.24
C ILE A 63 -13.05 -7.56 6.49
N VAL A 64 -11.76 -7.78 6.64
CA VAL A 64 -10.90 -6.93 7.46
C VAL A 64 -10.29 -5.87 6.55
N LEU A 65 -10.56 -4.60 6.82
CA LEU A 65 -9.90 -3.49 6.14
C LEU A 65 -8.79 -2.93 7.03
N ILE A 66 -7.63 -2.64 6.47
CA ILE A 66 -6.51 -1.96 7.14
C ILE A 66 -5.98 -0.91 6.17
N GLY A 67 -5.65 0.28 6.62
CA GLY A 67 -5.08 1.29 5.73
C GLY A 67 -4.31 2.36 6.44
N HIS A 68 -3.47 3.06 5.67
CA HIS A 68 -2.75 4.23 6.16
C HIS A 68 -3.69 5.44 6.15
N GLN A 69 -3.62 6.27 7.18
CA GLN A 69 -4.39 7.51 7.26
C GLN A 69 -3.44 8.68 7.40
N LYS A 70 -3.56 9.70 6.53
CA LYS A 70 -2.69 10.88 6.55
C LYS A 70 -3.30 12.08 7.25
N GLY A 71 -4.60 12.32 7.13
CA GLY A 71 -5.27 13.59 7.49
C GLY A 71 -5.33 14.59 6.32
N HIS A 72 -6.42 15.36 6.23
CA HIS A 72 -6.57 16.44 5.24
C HIS A 72 -6.06 17.77 5.80
N THR A 73 -6.38 18.07 7.06
CA THR A 73 -5.89 19.29 7.73
C THR A 73 -4.50 19.09 8.34
N LEU A 74 -3.80 20.18 8.65
CA LEU A 74 -2.50 20.10 9.34
C LEU A 74 -2.64 19.42 10.72
N ALA A 75 -3.71 19.72 11.45
CA ALA A 75 -3.95 19.14 12.77
C ALA A 75 -4.16 17.63 12.68
N GLU A 76 -4.99 17.18 11.73
CA GLU A 76 -5.17 15.75 11.45
C GLU A 76 -3.85 15.11 11.01
N ARG A 77 -3.07 15.77 10.15
CA ARG A 77 -1.76 15.25 9.72
C ARG A 77 -0.79 15.06 10.86
N GLN A 78 -0.78 15.98 11.83
CA GLN A 78 0.02 15.81 13.03
C GLN A 78 -0.49 14.66 13.90
N GLU A 79 -1.80 14.53 14.10
CA GLU A 79 -2.40 13.42 14.84
C GLU A 79 -2.06 12.07 14.21
N HIS A 80 -2.15 11.98 12.88
CA HIS A 80 -1.92 10.76 12.12
C HIS A 80 -0.46 10.56 11.70
N SER A 81 0.48 11.37 12.23
CA SER A 81 1.91 11.31 11.85
C SER A 81 2.14 11.33 10.33
N PHE A 82 1.30 12.06 9.59
CA PHE A 82 1.28 12.15 8.13
C PHE A 82 1.17 10.79 7.43
N GLY A 83 0.54 9.80 8.06
CA GLY A 83 0.41 8.42 7.57
C GLY A 83 1.69 7.60 7.68
N MET A 84 2.70 8.10 8.39
CA MET A 84 3.93 7.37 8.66
C MET A 84 3.75 6.55 9.93
N ALA A 85 3.56 5.23 9.76
CA ALA A 85 3.30 4.35 10.89
C ALA A 85 4.55 4.09 11.74
N ARG A 86 4.31 3.96 13.03
CA ARG A 86 5.22 3.52 14.08
C ARG A 86 5.13 1.99 14.26
N PRO A 87 6.01 1.36 15.05
CA PRO A 87 6.03 -0.10 15.19
C PRO A 87 4.69 -0.69 15.66
N GLU A 88 4.01 -0.01 16.58
CA GLU A 88 2.68 -0.35 17.09
C GLU A 88 1.59 -0.29 16.01
N GLY A 89 1.72 0.57 14.99
CA GLY A 89 0.82 0.60 13.83
C GLY A 89 0.92 -0.68 13.01
N TYR A 90 2.14 -1.15 12.73
CA TYR A 90 2.36 -2.42 12.05
C TYR A 90 1.93 -3.62 12.91
N ARG A 91 2.16 -3.59 14.23
CA ARG A 91 1.62 -4.63 15.13
C ARG A 91 0.10 -4.66 15.15
N LYS A 92 -0.56 -3.49 15.12
CA LYS A 92 -2.01 -3.38 14.97
C LYS A 92 -2.47 -3.99 13.64
N ALA A 93 -1.82 -3.66 12.52
CA ALA A 93 -2.13 -4.25 11.22
C ALA A 93 -2.02 -5.78 11.25
N MET A 94 -0.92 -6.32 11.79
CA MET A 94 -0.73 -7.77 11.97
C MET A 94 -1.82 -8.42 12.84
N ARG A 95 -2.22 -7.77 13.94
CA ARG A 95 -3.29 -8.25 14.82
C ARG A 95 -4.62 -8.33 14.07
N LEU A 96 -4.95 -7.32 13.27
CA LEU A 96 -6.18 -7.28 12.48
C LEU A 96 -6.16 -8.32 11.36
N ALA A 97 -5.03 -8.49 10.67
CA ALA A 97 -4.89 -9.50 9.64
C ALA A 97 -5.07 -10.93 10.20
N LYS A 98 -4.47 -11.23 11.36
CA LYS A 98 -4.68 -12.48 12.10
C LYS A 98 -6.13 -12.69 12.55
N LEU A 99 -6.84 -11.61 12.87
CA LEU A 99 -8.28 -11.68 13.17
C LEU A 99 -9.06 -12.12 11.94
N GLY A 100 -8.72 -11.56 10.77
CA GLY A 100 -9.30 -11.95 9.49
C GLY A 100 -9.09 -13.43 9.20
N GLU A 101 -7.84 -13.88 9.28
CA GLU A 101 -7.48 -15.29 9.11
C GLU A 101 -8.25 -16.21 10.06
N LYS A 102 -8.28 -15.89 11.36
CA LYS A 102 -8.99 -16.67 12.38
C LYS A 102 -10.48 -16.89 12.06
N PHE A 103 -11.12 -15.92 11.41
CA PHE A 103 -12.55 -15.98 11.08
C PHE A 103 -12.82 -16.26 9.60
N GLY A 104 -11.79 -16.58 8.80
CA GLY A 104 -11.92 -16.82 7.37
C GLY A 104 -12.36 -15.58 6.58
N LEU A 105 -12.08 -14.39 7.08
CA LEU A 105 -12.42 -13.12 6.42
C LEU A 105 -11.26 -12.67 5.52
N PRO A 106 -11.52 -12.27 4.27
CA PRO A 106 -10.51 -11.65 3.44
C PRO A 106 -9.91 -10.38 4.07
N VAL A 107 -8.63 -10.14 3.80
CA VAL A 107 -7.91 -8.95 4.29
C VAL A 107 -7.65 -8.01 3.11
N VAL A 108 -8.10 -6.76 3.26
CA VAL A 108 -7.89 -5.70 2.28
C VAL A 108 -7.00 -4.62 2.89
N THR A 109 -5.94 -4.22 2.19
CA THR A 109 -5.05 -3.14 2.62
C THR A 109 -5.09 -1.94 1.69
N LEU A 110 -5.23 -0.74 2.26
CA LEU A 110 -5.13 0.53 1.53
C LEU A 110 -3.82 1.24 1.90
N VAL A 111 -2.91 1.35 0.94
CA VAL A 111 -1.56 1.87 1.18
C VAL A 111 -1.44 3.32 0.73
N ASP A 112 -1.10 4.19 1.69
CA ASP A 112 -0.84 5.61 1.47
C ASP A 112 0.11 6.17 2.53
N THR A 113 1.41 5.95 2.34
CA THR A 113 2.45 6.40 3.25
C THR A 113 3.69 6.82 2.48
N SER A 114 4.34 7.89 2.93
CA SER A 114 5.67 8.27 2.44
C SER A 114 6.78 7.36 2.99
N GLY A 115 6.47 6.55 4.00
CA GLY A 115 7.38 5.61 4.63
C GLY A 115 7.03 5.37 6.10
N ALA A 116 7.75 4.46 6.74
CA ALA A 116 7.65 4.28 8.19
C ALA A 116 8.20 5.52 8.91
N TYR A 117 7.65 5.85 10.09
CA TYR A 117 8.08 7.02 10.85
C TYR A 117 9.57 6.87 11.27
N PRO A 118 10.46 7.78 10.84
CA PRO A 118 11.91 7.67 11.08
C PRO A 118 12.30 8.36 12.41
N GLY A 119 11.67 7.97 13.50
CA GLY A 119 11.85 8.57 14.83
C GLY A 119 12.66 7.70 15.78
N LYS A 120 13.31 8.33 16.77
CA LYS A 120 14.04 7.63 17.84
C LYS A 120 13.15 6.63 18.59
N ASP A 121 11.95 7.05 18.96
CA ASP A 121 10.95 6.22 19.63
C ASP A 121 10.45 5.07 18.75
N ALA A 122 10.38 5.27 17.43
CA ALA A 122 10.09 4.18 16.50
C ALA A 122 11.22 3.14 16.45
N GLU A 123 12.48 3.58 16.44
CA GLU A 123 13.65 2.70 16.48
C GLU A 123 13.71 1.91 17.81
N GLU A 124 13.56 2.58 18.95
CA GLU A 124 13.48 1.95 20.28
C GLU A 124 12.31 0.96 20.38
N GLY A 125 11.19 1.29 19.72
CA GLY A 125 10.02 0.42 19.57
C GLY A 125 10.21 -0.73 18.58
N GLY A 126 11.35 -0.84 17.89
CA GLY A 126 11.68 -1.95 17.00
C GLY A 126 11.04 -1.88 15.61
N GLN A 127 11.09 -0.70 14.96
CA GLN A 127 10.50 -0.43 13.63
C GLN A 127 10.87 -1.48 12.57
N ALA A 128 12.16 -1.74 12.37
CA ALA A 128 12.61 -2.74 11.40
C ALA A 128 12.04 -4.14 11.70
N GLY A 129 12.01 -4.55 12.97
CA GLY A 129 11.45 -5.84 13.38
C GLY A 129 9.93 -5.91 13.22
N ALA A 130 9.21 -4.81 13.40
CA ALA A 130 7.78 -4.74 13.17
C ALA A 130 7.44 -4.85 11.67
N ILE A 131 8.19 -4.18 10.80
CA ILE A 131 8.07 -4.28 9.34
C ILE A 131 8.37 -5.70 8.87
N ALA A 132 9.50 -6.28 9.30
CA ALA A 132 9.92 -7.62 8.89
C ALA A 132 8.87 -8.70 9.26
N ARG A 133 8.36 -8.66 10.50
CA ARG A 133 7.29 -9.58 10.94
C ARG A 133 5.98 -9.35 10.21
N SER A 134 5.69 -8.12 9.78
CA SER A 134 4.49 -7.84 8.99
C SER A 134 4.60 -8.48 7.61
N ILE A 135 5.73 -8.30 6.93
CA ILE A 135 6.02 -8.96 5.65
C ILE A 135 5.88 -10.47 5.76
N GLU A 136 6.49 -11.08 6.78
CA GLU A 136 6.38 -12.52 7.04
C GLU A 136 4.92 -12.96 7.27
N LEU A 137 4.17 -12.24 8.10
CA LEU A 137 2.78 -12.56 8.39
C LEU A 137 1.91 -12.48 7.15
N PHE A 138 1.97 -11.35 6.43
CA PHE A 138 1.18 -11.14 5.22
C PHE A 138 1.55 -12.13 4.10
N ALA A 139 2.82 -12.55 4.02
CA ALA A 139 3.24 -13.60 3.08
C ALA A 139 2.58 -14.96 3.36
N ASN A 140 2.20 -15.24 4.62
CA ASN A 140 1.68 -16.54 5.06
C ASN A 140 0.16 -16.56 5.33
N LEU A 141 -0.56 -15.44 5.19
CA LEU A 141 -2.01 -15.40 5.45
C LEU A 141 -2.80 -16.37 4.57
N GLU A 142 -3.57 -17.27 5.19
CA GLU A 142 -4.36 -18.31 4.51
C GLU A 142 -5.66 -17.80 3.89
N VAL A 143 -6.11 -16.60 4.24
CA VAL A 143 -7.29 -15.94 3.64
C VAL A 143 -6.92 -15.15 2.38
N PRO A 144 -7.89 -14.82 1.50
CA PRO A 144 -7.63 -13.94 0.36
C PRO A 144 -7.13 -12.57 0.83
N THR A 145 -6.09 -12.06 0.17
CA THR A 145 -5.46 -10.78 0.49
C THR A 145 -5.40 -9.88 -0.75
N VAL A 146 -5.86 -8.64 -0.61
CA VAL A 146 -5.84 -7.64 -1.69
C VAL A 146 -5.27 -6.33 -1.16
N THR A 147 -4.21 -5.85 -1.78
CA THR A 147 -3.63 -4.53 -1.50
C THR A 147 -4.01 -3.56 -2.60
N VAL A 148 -4.36 -2.33 -2.25
CA VAL A 148 -4.47 -1.21 -3.19
C VAL A 148 -3.56 -0.08 -2.74
N ILE A 149 -2.58 0.31 -3.56
CA ILE A 149 -1.82 1.54 -3.35
C ILE A 149 -2.68 2.70 -3.82
N ILE A 150 -3.27 3.43 -2.86
CA ILE A 150 -4.21 4.51 -3.14
C ILE A 150 -3.53 5.87 -3.21
N GLY A 151 -2.31 6.03 -2.67
CA GLY A 151 -1.53 7.28 -2.73
C GLY A 151 -0.04 7.01 -2.86
N GLU A 152 0.72 7.18 -1.80
CA GLU A 152 2.14 6.83 -1.78
C GLU A 152 2.39 5.42 -1.23
N GLY A 153 3.25 4.65 -1.91
CA GLY A 153 3.81 3.39 -1.48
C GLY A 153 5.27 3.58 -1.08
N GLY A 154 5.51 4.18 0.08
CA GLY A 154 6.85 4.50 0.58
C GLY A 154 7.58 3.31 1.19
N SER A 155 8.52 2.74 0.43
CA SER A 155 9.57 1.82 0.91
C SER A 155 9.04 0.65 1.77
N GLY A 156 9.83 0.23 2.77
CA GLY A 156 9.48 -0.84 3.70
C GLY A 156 8.22 -0.56 4.54
N GLY A 157 7.88 0.71 4.77
CA GLY A 157 6.67 1.08 5.50
C GLY A 157 5.39 0.71 4.75
N ALA A 158 5.35 1.01 3.45
CA ALA A 158 4.29 0.53 2.58
C ALA A 158 4.33 -0.99 2.42
N LEU A 159 5.53 -1.56 2.19
CA LEU A 159 5.69 -3.00 1.96
C LEU A 159 5.19 -3.86 3.12
N ALA A 160 5.28 -3.37 4.37
CA ALA A 160 4.75 -4.04 5.55
C ALA A 160 3.26 -4.40 5.46
N MET A 161 2.50 -3.70 4.62
CA MET A 161 1.07 -3.93 4.39
C MET A 161 0.73 -4.22 2.91
N ALA A 162 1.73 -4.36 2.05
CA ALA A 162 1.54 -4.53 0.60
C ALA A 162 1.91 -5.92 0.08
N VAL A 163 2.18 -6.87 0.98
CA VAL A 163 2.38 -8.28 0.63
C VAL A 163 1.01 -8.95 0.55
N ALA A 164 0.58 -9.35 -0.65
CA ALA A 164 -0.75 -9.86 -0.91
C ALA A 164 -0.82 -10.75 -2.16
N ASP A 165 -1.90 -11.51 -2.28
CA ASP A 165 -2.21 -12.30 -3.49
C ASP A 165 -2.30 -11.39 -4.72
N ARG A 166 -2.93 -10.23 -4.55
CA ARG A 166 -3.09 -9.20 -5.57
C ARG A 166 -2.76 -7.82 -5.00
N VAL A 167 -1.94 -7.09 -5.74
CA VAL A 167 -1.52 -5.72 -5.49
C VAL A 167 -2.00 -4.89 -6.66
N LEU A 168 -2.93 -3.98 -6.39
CA LEU A 168 -3.49 -3.04 -7.34
C LEU A 168 -2.93 -1.64 -7.05
N MET A 169 -2.90 -0.78 -8.04
CA MET A 169 -2.51 0.62 -7.88
C MET A 169 -3.51 1.52 -8.57
N LEU A 170 -3.89 2.62 -7.93
CA LEU A 170 -4.50 3.74 -8.65
C LEU A 170 -3.51 4.29 -9.69
N GLU A 171 -4.01 4.78 -10.83
CA GLU A 171 -3.16 5.12 -11.99
C GLU A 171 -2.04 6.13 -11.67
N ASN A 172 -2.32 7.08 -10.78
CA ASN A 172 -1.39 8.14 -10.37
C ASN A 172 -0.83 7.88 -8.97
N SER A 173 -1.05 6.70 -8.37
CA SER A 173 -0.32 6.30 -7.16
C SER A 173 1.11 5.87 -7.50
N ILE A 174 1.97 5.89 -6.49
CA ILE A 174 3.39 5.57 -6.66
C ILE A 174 3.82 4.48 -5.69
N PHE A 175 4.78 3.63 -6.06
CA PHE A 175 5.39 2.65 -5.16
C PHE A 175 6.89 2.60 -5.42
N SER A 176 7.70 2.91 -4.41
CA SER A 176 9.15 3.03 -4.57
C SER A 176 9.91 2.59 -3.34
N VAL A 177 11.13 2.08 -3.54
CA VAL A 177 12.07 1.69 -2.47
C VAL A 177 12.60 2.89 -1.67
N ILE A 178 12.62 4.08 -2.29
CA ILE A 178 13.09 5.33 -1.70
C ILE A 178 12.29 6.50 -2.30
N SER A 179 12.18 7.61 -1.56
CA SER A 179 11.60 8.82 -2.14
C SER A 179 12.42 9.32 -3.34
N PRO A 180 11.79 9.91 -4.37
CA PRO A 180 12.51 10.52 -5.49
C PRO A 180 13.56 11.54 -5.03
N GLU A 181 13.22 12.36 -4.03
CA GLU A 181 14.13 13.36 -3.45
C GLU A 181 15.34 12.70 -2.76
N GLY A 182 15.11 11.63 -2.00
CA GLY A 182 16.18 10.89 -1.35
C GLY A 182 17.12 10.23 -2.36
N CYS A 183 16.56 9.64 -3.42
CA CYS A 183 17.36 9.09 -4.52
C CYS A 183 18.16 10.19 -5.24
N ALA A 184 17.53 11.33 -5.51
CA ALA A 184 18.15 12.50 -6.15
C ALA A 184 19.37 13.00 -5.35
N ALA A 185 19.19 13.20 -4.04
CA ALA A 185 20.24 13.64 -3.15
C ALA A 185 21.40 12.63 -3.02
N LEU A 186 21.15 11.32 -3.13
CA LEU A 186 22.19 10.30 -3.02
C LEU A 186 22.97 10.09 -4.33
N VAL A 187 22.25 9.95 -5.44
CA VAL A 187 22.84 9.56 -6.74
C VAL A 187 23.38 10.78 -7.49
N TRP A 188 22.63 11.89 -7.48
CA TRP A 188 22.98 13.11 -8.20
C TRP A 188 23.51 14.23 -7.31
N ARG A 189 23.50 14.05 -5.98
CA ARG A 189 23.92 15.07 -5.01
C ARG A 189 23.12 16.37 -5.10
N ASP A 190 21.90 16.29 -5.63
CA ASP A 190 20.99 17.41 -5.79
C ASP A 190 19.55 16.91 -5.66
N ALA A 191 18.81 17.41 -4.67
CA ALA A 191 17.41 17.07 -4.47
C ALA A 191 16.49 17.62 -5.58
N ALA A 192 16.92 18.65 -6.31
CA ALA A 192 16.17 19.21 -7.43
C ALA A 192 16.06 18.24 -8.62
N GLU A 193 16.93 17.22 -8.68
CA GLU A 193 16.87 16.14 -9.68
C GLU A 193 15.78 15.09 -9.36
N ALA A 194 14.88 15.35 -8.41
CA ALA A 194 13.77 14.45 -8.07
C ALA A 194 12.89 14.02 -9.27
N PRO A 195 12.55 14.87 -10.26
CA PRO A 195 11.84 14.42 -11.46
C PRO A 195 12.61 13.36 -12.25
N ARG A 196 13.92 13.53 -12.39
CA ARG A 196 14.81 12.58 -13.06
C ARG A 196 14.91 11.28 -12.27
N ALA A 197 15.05 11.37 -10.95
CA ALA A 197 15.06 10.22 -10.06
C ALA A 197 13.73 9.44 -10.14
N ALA A 198 12.59 10.12 -10.17
CA ALA A 198 11.28 9.49 -10.29
C ALA A 198 11.15 8.65 -11.57
N ALA A 199 11.56 9.19 -12.72
CA ALA A 199 11.58 8.45 -13.97
C ALA A 199 12.57 7.28 -13.95
N ALA A 200 13.76 7.46 -13.35
CA ALA A 200 14.75 6.39 -13.25
C ALA A 200 14.30 5.23 -12.35
N LEU A 201 13.55 5.53 -11.28
CA LEU A 201 13.00 4.55 -10.33
C LEU A 201 11.83 3.76 -10.90
N ARG A 202 11.16 4.24 -11.97
CA ARG A 202 9.99 3.59 -12.58
C ARG A 202 8.87 3.30 -11.57
N LEU A 203 8.59 4.27 -10.71
CA LEU A 203 7.74 4.15 -9.52
C LEU A 203 6.23 4.22 -9.77
N VAL A 204 5.79 4.49 -11.00
CA VAL A 204 4.38 4.73 -11.34
C VAL A 204 3.65 3.43 -11.69
N ALA A 205 2.34 3.39 -11.47
CA ALA A 205 1.52 2.18 -11.61
C ALA A 205 1.71 1.44 -12.96
N ALA A 206 1.72 2.17 -14.09
CA ALA A 206 1.89 1.58 -15.42
C ALA A 206 3.26 0.92 -15.61
N ASP A 207 4.33 1.54 -15.12
CA ASP A 207 5.68 0.98 -15.17
C ASP A 207 5.78 -0.30 -14.34
N LEU A 208 5.24 -0.25 -13.11
CA LEU A 208 5.26 -1.36 -12.16
C LEU A 208 4.45 -2.56 -12.66
N LEU A 209 3.35 -2.31 -13.40
CA LEU A 209 2.59 -3.35 -14.08
C LEU A 209 3.43 -3.99 -15.19
N GLU A 210 4.09 -3.20 -16.04
CA GLU A 210 4.93 -3.71 -17.14
C GLU A 210 6.05 -4.62 -16.63
N ILE A 211 6.68 -4.29 -15.50
CA ILE A 211 7.74 -5.10 -14.91
C ILE A 211 7.25 -6.23 -14.00
N GLY A 212 5.94 -6.36 -13.80
CA GLY A 212 5.32 -7.45 -13.04
C GLY A 212 5.47 -7.32 -11.52
N LEU A 213 5.55 -6.10 -10.98
CA LEU A 213 5.56 -5.85 -9.54
C LEU A 213 4.15 -5.64 -8.95
N ILE A 214 3.17 -5.34 -9.79
CA ILE A 214 1.75 -5.25 -9.43
C ILE A 214 0.89 -6.03 -10.42
N ASP A 215 -0.37 -6.27 -10.05
CA ASP A 215 -1.29 -7.12 -10.83
C ASP A 215 -2.28 -6.32 -11.67
N ALA A 216 -2.64 -5.10 -11.25
CA ALA A 216 -3.60 -4.27 -11.97
C ALA A 216 -3.44 -2.77 -11.69
N VAL A 217 -3.86 -1.96 -12.66
CA VAL A 217 -3.97 -0.50 -12.53
C VAL A 217 -5.45 -0.11 -12.55
N ILE A 218 -5.87 0.67 -11.57
CA ILE A 218 -7.22 1.20 -11.42
C ILE A 218 -7.24 2.63 -11.96
N PRO A 219 -7.94 2.92 -13.08
CA PRO A 219 -7.97 4.25 -13.66
C PRO A 219 -8.64 5.29 -12.74
N GLU A 220 -8.09 6.49 -12.69
CA GLU A 220 -8.63 7.63 -11.94
C GLU A 220 -9.54 8.49 -12.84
N PRO A 221 -10.37 9.38 -12.28
CA PRO A 221 -11.08 10.39 -13.05
C PRO A 221 -10.12 11.36 -13.75
N PRO A 222 -10.54 12.05 -14.83
CA PRO A 222 -9.71 13.05 -15.51
C PRO A 222 -9.17 14.11 -14.54
N GLY A 223 -7.85 14.26 -14.49
CA GLY A 223 -7.17 15.18 -13.56
C GLY A 223 -6.74 14.54 -12.23
N GLY A 224 -7.21 13.33 -11.92
CA GLY A 224 -6.78 12.52 -10.78
C GLY A 224 -7.88 12.27 -9.74
N ALA A 225 -7.61 11.37 -8.80
CA ALA A 225 -8.53 10.85 -7.80
C ALA A 225 -9.25 11.92 -6.94
N HIS A 226 -8.59 13.05 -6.70
CA HIS A 226 -9.14 14.16 -5.91
C HIS A 226 -10.28 14.91 -6.62
N THR A 227 -10.43 14.76 -7.94
CA THR A 227 -11.47 15.45 -8.72
C THR A 227 -12.87 14.83 -8.54
N ASP A 228 -12.95 13.55 -8.19
CA ASP A 228 -14.19 12.86 -7.83
C ASP A 228 -13.89 11.70 -6.87
N HIS A 229 -14.00 11.99 -5.57
CA HIS A 229 -13.74 11.00 -4.52
C HIS A 229 -14.73 9.84 -4.60
N LEU A 230 -16.01 10.13 -4.87
CA LEU A 230 -17.06 9.11 -4.87
C LEU A 230 -16.88 8.11 -6.01
N ALA A 231 -16.56 8.60 -7.21
CA ALA A 231 -16.25 7.72 -8.34
C ALA A 231 -14.98 6.90 -8.06
N THR A 232 -13.94 7.52 -7.50
CA THR A 232 -12.68 6.84 -7.18
C THR A 232 -12.87 5.75 -6.13
N THR A 233 -13.48 6.07 -4.98
CA THR A 233 -13.67 5.14 -3.87
C THR A 233 -14.53 3.94 -4.28
N ARG A 234 -15.63 4.20 -5.01
CA ARG A 234 -16.49 3.14 -5.55
C ARG A 234 -15.75 2.25 -6.54
N ARG A 235 -14.94 2.82 -7.44
CA ARG A 235 -14.18 2.04 -8.42
C ARG A 235 -13.15 1.16 -7.73
N VAL A 236 -12.40 1.69 -6.77
CA VAL A 236 -11.43 0.90 -5.99
C VAL A 236 -12.12 -0.27 -5.29
N MET A 237 -13.21 -0.01 -4.57
CA MET A 237 -13.91 -1.08 -3.84
C MET A 237 -14.59 -2.10 -4.76
N HIS A 238 -15.03 -1.67 -5.95
CA HIS A 238 -15.52 -2.58 -6.98
C HIS A 238 -14.41 -3.52 -7.48
N GLU A 239 -13.24 -2.99 -7.82
CA GLU A 239 -12.10 -3.80 -8.26
C GLU A 239 -11.62 -4.76 -7.17
N VAL A 240 -11.60 -4.31 -5.91
CA VAL A 240 -11.33 -5.18 -4.76
C VAL A 240 -12.37 -6.30 -4.68
N GLN A 241 -13.66 -5.99 -4.85
CA GLN A 241 -14.73 -6.99 -4.79
C GLN A 241 -14.62 -8.04 -5.91
N LEU A 242 -14.26 -7.63 -7.13
CA LEU A 242 -14.02 -8.54 -8.26
C LEU A 242 -12.81 -9.43 -7.98
N THR A 243 -11.69 -8.82 -7.59
CA THR A 243 -10.43 -9.50 -7.27
C THR A 243 -10.62 -10.54 -6.17
N LEU A 244 -11.33 -10.20 -5.10
CA LEU A 244 -11.68 -11.14 -4.03
C LEU A 244 -12.52 -12.32 -4.57
N GLY A 245 -13.46 -12.06 -5.47
CA GLY A 245 -14.26 -13.12 -6.09
C GLY A 245 -13.47 -14.08 -6.97
N GLU A 246 -12.37 -13.63 -7.56
CA GLU A 246 -11.43 -14.51 -8.26
C GLU A 246 -10.60 -15.32 -7.28
N LEU A 247 -10.05 -14.69 -6.25
CA LEU A 247 -9.18 -15.33 -5.25
C LEU A 247 -9.90 -16.37 -4.39
N GLU A 248 -11.20 -16.19 -4.15
CA GLU A 248 -12.06 -17.14 -3.43
C GLU A 248 -12.32 -18.43 -4.21
N ARG A 249 -12.12 -18.43 -5.53
CA ARG A 249 -12.24 -19.64 -6.37
C ARG A 249 -10.96 -20.48 -6.36
N ILE A 250 -9.91 -20.00 -5.69
CA ILE A 250 -8.62 -20.67 -5.56
C ILE A 250 -8.54 -21.23 -4.15
N GLU A 251 -8.28 -22.54 -4.05
CA GLU A 251 -8.10 -23.21 -2.77
C GLU A 251 -6.98 -22.55 -1.94
N PRO A 252 -7.10 -22.46 -0.59
CA PRO A 252 -6.15 -21.74 0.24
C PRO A 252 -4.68 -22.14 0.03
N ALA A 253 -4.40 -23.46 -0.02
CA ALA A 253 -3.04 -23.96 -0.23
C ALA A 253 -2.47 -23.56 -1.60
N GLU A 254 -3.30 -23.57 -2.65
CA GLU A 254 -2.90 -23.15 -3.98
C GLU A 254 -2.69 -21.63 -4.05
N ARG A 255 -3.55 -20.85 -3.39
CA ARG A 255 -3.39 -19.40 -3.28
C ARG A 255 -2.08 -19.01 -2.60
N LEU A 256 -1.72 -19.69 -1.49
CA LEU A 256 -0.42 -19.52 -0.83
C LEU A 256 0.75 -19.85 -1.76
N ARG A 257 0.68 -20.98 -2.48
CA ARG A 257 1.71 -21.37 -3.46
C ARG A 257 1.88 -20.31 -4.53
N LEU A 258 0.78 -19.82 -5.11
CA LEU A 258 0.79 -18.77 -6.14
C LEU A 258 1.37 -17.46 -5.60
N ARG A 259 1.02 -17.06 -4.37
CA ARG A 259 1.61 -15.88 -3.70
C ARG A 259 3.12 -16.05 -3.52
N TYR A 260 3.56 -17.20 -3.02
CA TYR A 260 4.97 -17.50 -2.84
C TYR A 260 5.75 -17.43 -4.17
N GLU A 261 5.23 -18.07 -5.22
CA GLU A 261 5.85 -18.04 -6.55
C GLU A 261 5.88 -16.63 -7.15
N LYS A 262 4.81 -15.85 -6.99
CA LYS A 262 4.75 -14.45 -7.42
C LYS A 262 5.95 -13.66 -6.88
N TYR A 263 6.20 -13.72 -5.56
CA TYR A 263 7.29 -12.98 -4.95
C TYR A 263 8.67 -13.56 -5.28
N LEU A 264 8.84 -14.87 -5.41
CA LEU A 264 10.11 -15.47 -5.84
C LEU A 264 10.51 -15.09 -7.28
N ARG A 265 9.53 -14.85 -8.16
CA ARG A 265 9.77 -14.42 -9.54
C ARG A 265 10.14 -12.94 -9.65
N MET A 266 9.96 -12.15 -8.58
CA MET A 266 10.35 -10.74 -8.58
C MET A 266 11.88 -10.61 -8.49
N GLY A 267 12.45 -9.96 -9.49
CA GLY A 267 13.90 -9.78 -9.62
C GLY A 267 14.45 -10.46 -10.87
N ARG A 268 15.43 -9.81 -11.51
CA ARG A 268 16.14 -10.36 -12.67
C ARG A 268 17.62 -10.35 -12.37
N TYR A 269 18.24 -11.51 -12.43
CA TYR A 269 19.67 -11.68 -12.24
C TYR A 269 20.22 -12.64 -13.30
N ALA A 270 21.45 -12.40 -13.75
CA ALA A 270 22.19 -13.35 -14.55
C ALA A 270 23.06 -14.20 -13.61
N VAL A 271 22.91 -15.52 -13.66
CA VAL A 271 23.84 -16.42 -12.97
C VAL A 271 25.02 -16.64 -13.92
N THR A 272 26.18 -16.08 -13.61
CA THR A 272 27.42 -16.47 -14.30
C THR A 272 27.76 -17.89 -13.86
N ASN A 273 27.61 -18.85 -14.76
CA ASN A 273 28.14 -20.20 -14.53
C ASN A 273 29.66 -20.10 -14.46
N SER A 274 30.22 -20.14 -13.26
CA SER A 274 31.64 -20.37 -13.03
C SER A 274 31.99 -21.73 -13.63
N LYS A 275 32.70 -21.74 -14.75
CA LYS A 275 33.48 -22.89 -15.21
C LYS A 275 34.89 -22.77 -14.67
#